data_AF-A0A317F3Q7-F1
#
_entry.id   AF-A0A317F3Q7-F1
#
_cell.length_a   1.000
_cell.length_b   1.000
_cell.length_c   1.000
_cell.angle_alpha   90.00
_cell.angle_beta   90.00
_cell.angle_gamma   90.00
#
_symmetry.space_group_name_H-M   'P 1'
#
loop_
_entity.id
_entity.type
_entity.pdbx_description
1 polymer ?
#
loop_
_entity_poly.entity_id
_entity_poly.type
_entity_poly.pdbx_seq_one_letter_code
_entity_poly.pdbx_strand_id
1 'polypeptide(L)' 'MAEKDKKAFVLRISPALLKEVEVWAADEFRSTNGQIEFLLNQALKSRKKDKTKES' A
#
# COMPACT_ATOMS: atom_id res chain seq x y z
N MET A 1 15.28 -8.84 16.07
CA MET A 1 15.63 -8.97 14.64
C MET A 1 14.52 -9.74 13.96
N ALA A 2 13.45 -9.07 13.55
CA ALA A 2 12.36 -9.68 12.80
C ALA A 2 11.87 -8.64 11.78
N GLU A 3 11.47 -9.11 10.60
CA GLU A 3 10.94 -8.32 9.47
C GLU A 3 11.95 -7.63 8.54
N LYS A 4 12.87 -8.40 7.94
CA LYS A 4 13.55 -7.97 6.70
C LYS A 4 13.16 -8.77 5.45
N ASP A 5 12.36 -9.82 5.60
CA ASP A 5 11.90 -10.61 4.47
C ASP A 5 10.62 -10.02 3.89
N LYS A 6 10.79 -9.14 2.89
CA LYS A 6 9.69 -8.74 2.00
C LYS A 6 9.34 -9.93 1.11
N LYS A 7 8.14 -10.51 1.30
CA LYS A 7 7.66 -11.59 0.45
C LYS A 7 7.20 -11.04 -0.90
N ALA A 8 7.91 -11.40 -1.97
CA ALA A 8 7.46 -11.11 -3.33
C ALA A 8 6.20 -11.94 -3.64
N PHE A 9 5.18 -11.30 -4.20
CA PHE A 9 3.96 -11.96 -4.67
C PHE A 9 3.46 -11.29 -5.95
N VAL A 10 2.73 -12.05 -6.76
CA VAL A 10 2.10 -11.52 -7.97
C VAL A 10 0.79 -10.84 -7.58
N LEU A 11 0.71 -9.53 -7.79
CA LEU A 11 -0.51 -8.76 -7.59
C LEU A 11 -1.31 -8.73 -8.90
N ARG A 12 -2.57 -9.17 -8.84
CA ARG A 12 -3.52 -8.94 -9.94
C ARG A 12 -4.17 -7.57 -9.74
N ILE A 13 -3.88 -6.65 -10.64
CA ILE A 13 -4.37 -5.27 -10.61
C ILE A 13 -4.71 -4.81 -12.03
N SER A 14 -5.69 -3.93 -12.19
CA SER A 14 -5.99 -3.36 -13.49
C SER A 14 -4.84 -2.44 -13.94
N PRO A 15 -4.47 -2.44 -15.24
CA PRO A 15 -3.39 -1.58 -15.73
C PRO A 15 -3.63 -0.09 -15.49
N ALA A 16 -4.89 0.35 -15.59
CA ALA A 16 -5.27 1.74 -15.34
C ALA A 16 -4.98 2.15 -13.88
N LEU A 17 -5.35 1.30 -12.92
CA LEU A 17 -5.09 1.58 -11.51
C LEU A 17 -3.60 1.58 -11.19
N LEU A 18 -2.84 0.63 -11.77
CA LEU A 18 -1.38 0.61 -11.59
C LEU A 18 -0.73 1.91 -12.10
N LYS A 19 -1.16 2.39 -13.27
CA LYS A 19 -0.66 3.64 -13.85
C LYS A 19 -0.92 4.85 -12.96
N GLU A 20 -2.11 4.95 -12.36
CA GLU A 20 -2.40 6.03 -11.41
C GLU A 20 -1.51 5.95 -10.16
N VAL A 21 -1.27 4.73 -9.64
CA VAL A 21 -0.36 4.52 -8.51
C VAL A 21 1.08 4.87 -8.87
N GLU A 22 1.54 4.58 -10.08
CA GLU A 22 2.87 4.95 -10.57
C GLU A 22 3.08 6.46 -10.66
N VAL A 23 2.09 7.19 -11.19
CA VAL A 23 2.13 8.66 -11.24
C VAL A 23 2.18 9.24 -9.83
N TRP A 24 1.31 8.76 -8.93
CA TRP A 24 1.31 9.22 -7.55
C TRP A 24 2.63 8.88 -6.82
N ALA A 25 3.19 7.69 -7.06
CA ALA A 25 4.49 7.32 -6.50
C ALA A 25 5.59 8.29 -6.99
N ALA A 26 5.58 8.66 -8.27
CA ALA A 26 6.53 9.61 -8.84
C ALA A 26 6.39 11.00 -8.22
N ASP A 27 5.16 11.50 -8.05
CA ASP A 27 4.87 12.80 -7.44
C ASP A 27 5.37 12.88 -5.98
N GLU A 28 5.40 11.76 -5.27
CA GLU A 28 5.87 11.66 -3.89
C GLU A 28 7.33 11.17 -3.74
N PHE A 29 8.08 11.09 -4.86
CA PHE A 29 9.46 10.58 -4.91
C PHE A 29 9.62 9.18 -4.30
N ARG A 30 8.66 8.29 -4.56
CA ARG A 30 8.61 6.90 -4.09
C ARG A 30 8.69 5.92 -5.26
N SER A 31 9.11 4.69 -4.97
CA SER A 31 8.91 3.58 -5.91
C SER A 31 7.46 3.12 -5.90
N THR A 32 6.98 2.56 -7.01
CA THR A 32 5.62 2.00 -7.11
C THR A 32 5.34 0.98 -6.00
N ASN A 33 6.29 0.09 -5.72
CA ASN A 33 6.17 -0.87 -4.62
C ASN A 33 6.11 -0.20 -3.25
N GLY A 34 6.89 0.85 -3.03
CA GLY A 34 6.85 1.64 -1.80
C GLY A 34 5.50 2.34 -1.61
N GLN A 35 4.92 2.87 -2.70
CA GLN A 35 3.61 3.48 -2.67
C GLN A 35 2.50 2.48 -2.37
N ILE A 36 2.53 1.30 -3.01
CA ILE A 36 1.58 0.22 -2.72
C ILE A 36 1.66 -0.20 -1.24
N GLU A 37 2.88 -0.39 -0.70
CA GLU A 37 3.10 -0.72 0.72
C GLU A 37 2.54 0.36 1.66
N PHE A 38 2.75 1.65 1.32
CA PHE A 38 2.21 2.77 2.08
C PHE A 38 0.67 2.77 2.10
N LEU A 39 0.03 2.61 0.95
CA LEU A 39 -1.43 2.59 0.81
C LEU A 39 -2.07 1.44 1.59
N LEU A 40 -1.50 0.23 1.48
CA LEU A 40 -1.96 -0.93 2.24
C LEU A 40 -1.84 -0.70 3.75
N ASN A 41 -0.73 -0.11 4.21
CA ASN A 41 -0.55 0.24 5.62
C ASN A 41 -1.58 1.29 6.10
N GLN A 42 -1.85 2.32 5.30
CA GLN A 42 -2.89 3.30 5.62
C GLN A 42 -4.28 2.67 5.69
N ALA A 43 -4.64 1.83 4.72
CA ALA A 43 -5.93 1.16 4.68
C ALA A 43 -6.13 0.26 5.92
N LEU A 44 -5.11 -0.52 6.29
CA LEU A 44 -5.15 -1.35 7.50
C LEU A 44 -5.26 -0.54 8.79
N LYS A 45 -4.52 0.57 8.90
CA LYS A 45 -4.61 1.48 10.05
C LYS A 45 -5.99 2.11 10.17
N SER A 46 -6.58 2.54 9.05
CA SER A 46 -7.90 3.15 9.02
C SER A 46 -8.98 2.15 9.44
N ARG A 47 -8.98 0.96 8.83
CA ARG A 47 -9.89 -0.14 9.21
C ARG A 47 -9.82 -0.52 10.70
N LYS A 48 -8.62 -0.52 11.28
CA LYS A 48 -8.45 -0.80 12.72
C LYS A 48 -9.04 0.31 13.60
N LYS A 49 -8.90 1.58 13.19
CA LYS A 49 -9.48 2.71 13.93
C LYS A 49 -11.01 2.68 13.89
N ASP A 50 -11.61 2.32 12.76
CA ASP A 50 -13.06 2.20 12.64
C ASP A 50 -13.61 1.13 13.59
N LYS A 51 -12.95 -0.02 13.67
CA LYS A 51 -13.26 -1.10 14.62
C LYS A 51 -13.26 -0.68 16.09
N THR A 52 -12.42 0.27 16.48
CA THR A 52 -12.31 0.75 17.88
C THR A 52 -13.39 1.78 18.23
N LYS A 53 -14.01 2.45 17.25
CA LYS A 53 -15.09 3.41 17.49
C LYS A 53 -16.47 2.77 17.64
N GLU A 54 -16.61 1.50 17.22
CA GLU A 54 -17.82 0.71 17.34
C GLU A 54 -17.85 -0.21 18.59
N SER A 55 -16.84 -0.12 19.48
CA SER A 55 -16.73 -0.91 20.72
C SER A 55 -16.96 -0.07 21.97
#